data_AF-A0A1J7CZR3-F1
#
_entry.id   AF-A0A1J7CZR3-F1
#
_cell.length_a   1.000
_cell.length_b   1.000
_cell.length_c   1.000
_cell.angle_alpha   90.00
_cell.angle_beta   90.00
_cell.angle_gamma   90.00
#
_symmetry.space_group_name_H-M   'P 1'
#
loop_
_entity.id
_entity.type
_entity.pdbx_description
1 polymer ?
#
loop_
_entity_poly.entity_id
_entity_poly.type
_entity_poly.pdbx_seq_one_letter_code
_entity_poly.pdbx_strand_id
1 'polypeptide(L)' 'MSQPRYRVLSKSFIDGDLLEAGAEIVYLGMPGSQLEPLNDAAKITKDRSVQNVDDASDDPTPMSMRSATRAKKKR' A
#
# COMPACT_ATOMS: atom_id res chain seq x y z
N MET A 1 -4.68 -22.94 -9.24
CA MET A 1 -4.52 -21.61 -8.61
C MET A 1 -4.23 -20.63 -9.73
N SER A 2 -5.12 -19.67 -9.98
CA SER A 2 -4.96 -18.72 -11.08
C SER A 2 -3.95 -17.64 -10.71
N GLN A 3 -2.97 -17.41 -11.57
CA GLN A 3 -1.98 -16.35 -11.39
C GLN A 3 -2.61 -14.97 -11.66
N PRO A 4 -2.27 -13.93 -10.88
CA PRO A 4 -2.78 -12.59 -11.09
C PRO A 4 -2.18 -11.99 -12.37
N ARG A 5 -3.06 -11.68 -13.33
CA ARG A 5 -2.70 -11.07 -14.62
C ARG A 5 -3.10 -9.61 -14.64
N TYR A 6 -2.23 -8.79 -15.21
CA TYR A 6 -2.42 -7.35 -15.35
C TYR A 6 -2.18 -6.92 -16.79
N ARG A 7 -2.96 -5.92 -17.23
CA ARG A 7 -2.74 -5.19 -18.47
C ARG A 7 -1.97 -3.92 -18.18
N VAL A 8 -0.89 -3.71 -18.92
CA VAL A 8 -0.10 -2.48 -18.86
C VAL A 8 -0.86 -1.38 -19.59
N LEU A 9 -1.19 -0.28 -18.91
CA LEU A 9 -1.87 0.87 -19.55
C LEU A 9 -0.87 1.84 -20.21
N SER A 10 0.34 1.94 -19.67
CA SER A 10 1.40 2.83 -20.14
C SER A 10 2.77 2.21 -19.94
N LYS A 11 3.76 2.61 -20.75
CA LYS A 11 5.14 2.08 -20.70
C LYS A 11 5.65 2.08 -19.26
N SER A 12 5.90 0.89 -18.72
CA SER A 12 6.25 0.71 -17.30
C SER A 12 7.40 -0.28 -17.16
N PHE A 13 8.31 0.00 -16.22
CA PHE A 13 9.44 -0.87 -15.91
C PHE A 13 9.07 -1.77 -14.73
N ILE A 14 8.87 -3.06 -14.99
CA ILE A 14 8.31 -4.02 -14.03
C ILE A 14 9.15 -5.30 -14.08
N ASP A 15 9.56 -5.78 -12.91
CA ASP A 15 10.39 -6.99 -12.74
C ASP A 15 11.74 -6.96 -13.48
N GLY A 16 12.24 -5.75 -13.81
CA GLY A 16 13.46 -5.57 -14.60
C GLY A 16 13.24 -5.52 -16.11
N ASP A 17 12.00 -5.66 -16.58
CA ASP A 17 11.61 -5.57 -17.98
C ASP A 17 10.83 -4.28 -18.27
N LEU A 18 11.12 -3.67 -19.42
CA LEU A 18 10.37 -2.52 -19.92
C LEU A 18 9.18 -3.03 -20.74
N LEU A 19 7.98 -2.91 -20.18
CA LEU A 19 6.74 -3.36 -20.81
C LEU A 19 6.06 -2.22 -21.55
N GLU A 20 5.54 -2.52 -22.74
CA GLU A 20 4.78 -1.56 -23.54
C GLU A 20 3.30 -1.49 -23.14
N ALA A 21 2.65 -0.38 -23.47
CA ALA A 21 1.22 -0.19 -23.27
C ALA A 21 0.44 -1.27 -24.04
N GLY A 22 -0.43 -1.99 -23.34
CA GLY A 22 -1.24 -3.08 -23.86
C GLY A 22 -0.71 -4.48 -23.58
N ALA A 23 0.50 -4.64 -23.04
CA ALA A 23 1.06 -5.94 -22.70
C ALA A 23 0.33 -6.62 -21.54
N GLU A 24 0.19 -7.95 -21.60
CA GLU A 24 -0.43 -8.78 -20.58
C GLU A 24 0.66 -9.52 -19.79
N ILE A 25 0.77 -9.25 -18.48
CA ILE A 25 1.83 -9.84 -17.65
C ILE A 25 1.28 -10.43 -16.35
N VAL A 26 2.00 -11.42 -15.83
CA VAL A 26 1.75 -11.99 -14.50
C VAL A 26 2.62 -11.24 -13.49
N TYR A 27 2.00 -10.64 -12.47
CA TYR A 27 2.73 -9.89 -11.45
C TYR A 27 2.26 -10.27 -10.05
N LEU A 28 3.15 -10.73 -9.19
CA LEU A 28 2.82 -11.19 -7.84
C LEU A 28 3.00 -10.11 -6.77
N GLY A 29 3.48 -8.91 -7.15
CA GLY A 29 3.69 -7.79 -6.24
C GLY A 29 2.49 -6.84 -6.14
N MET A 30 2.69 -5.69 -5.48
CA MET A 30 1.66 -4.64 -5.37
C MET A 30 1.47 -3.93 -6.71
N PRO A 31 0.35 -4.11 -7.41
CA PRO A 31 0.13 -3.47 -8.71
C PRO A 31 -0.08 -1.96 -8.52
N GLY A 32 0.70 -1.16 -9.23
CA GLY A 32 0.55 0.30 -9.24
C GLY A 32 -0.69 0.76 -10.02
N SER A 33 -0.94 2.07 -10.02
CA SER A 33 -2.05 2.69 -10.77
C SER A 33 -1.93 2.55 -12.30
N GLN A 34 -0.74 2.23 -12.81
CA GLN A 34 -0.47 1.99 -14.25
C GLN A 34 -0.78 0.55 -14.71
N LEU A 35 -1.15 -0.35 -13.79
CA LEU A 35 -1.50 -1.74 -14.07
C LEU A 35 -2.98 -2.02 -13.79
N GLU A 36 -3.67 -2.54 -14.81
CA GLU A 36 -5.08 -2.89 -14.73
C GLU A 36 -5.25 -4.40 -14.45
N PRO A 37 -5.92 -4.80 -13.35
CA PRO A 37 -6.14 -6.20 -13.05
C PRO A 37 -7.13 -6.82 -14.06
N LEU A 38 -6.68 -7.84 -14.79
CA LEU A 38 -7.50 -8.54 -15.78
C LEU A 38 -8.28 -9.72 -15.21
N ASN A 39 -7.89 -10.21 -14.03
CA ASN A 39 -8.49 -11.37 -13.37
C ASN A 39 -8.88 -11.07 -11.92
N ASP A 40 -9.82 -11.85 -11.38
CA ASP A 40 -10.19 -11.79 -9.95
C ASP A 40 -9.00 -11.95 -9.00
N ALA A 41 -8.04 -12.83 -9.32
CA ALA A 41 -6.80 -12.98 -8.55
C ALA A 41 -6.00 -11.66 -8.44
N ALA A 42 -5.99 -10.87 -9.51
CA ALA A 42 -5.31 -9.59 -9.57
C ALA A 42 -6.07 -8.50 -8.79
N LYS A 43 -7.40 -8.54 -8.80
CA LYS A 43 -8.26 -7.67 -7.97
C LYS A 43 -8.06 -7.93 -6.47
N ILE A 44 -8.05 -9.20 -6.05
CA ILE A 44 -7.83 -9.57 -4.65
C ILE A 44 -6.47 -9.08 -4.16
N THR A 45 -5.44 -9.20 -5.00
CA THR A 45 -4.08 -8.73 -4.66
C THR A 45 -4.04 -7.20 -4.53
N LYS A 46 -4.72 -6.47 -5.42
CA LYS A 46 -4.83 -5.01 -5.34
C LYS A 46 -5.55 -4.58 -4.06
N ASP A 47 -6.68 -5.19 -3.73
CA ASP A 47 -7.47 -4.92 -2.53
C ASP A 47 -6.66 -5.15 -1.24
N ARG A 48 -5.95 -6.28 -1.19
CA ARG A 48 -5.05 -6.62 -0.09
C ARG A 48 -3.83 -5.70 0.00
N SER A 49 -3.38 -5.14 -1.13
CA SER A 49 -2.30 -4.16 -1.16
C SER A 49 -2.72 -2.84 -0.55
N VAL A 50 -3.96 -2.37 -0.82
CA VAL A 50 -4.49 -1.12 -0.24
C VAL A 50 -4.68 -1.25 1.28
N GLN A 51 -5.15 -2.39 1.76
CA GLN A 51 -5.34 -2.59 3.21
C GLN A 51 -4.03 -2.63 4.02
N ASN A 52 -2.90 -2.93 3.40
CA ASN A 52 -1.61 -3.02 4.11
C ASN A 52 -0.78 -1.73 4.06
N VAL A 53 -1.19 -0.70 3.31
CA VAL A 53 -0.47 0.60 3.29
C VAL A 53 -0.96 1.59 4.35
N ASP A 54 -2.07 1.31 5.04
CA ASP A 54 -2.55 2.11 6.17
C ASP A 54 -1.92 1.74 7.53
N ASP A 55 -1.03 0.73 7.60
CA ASP A 55 -0.41 0.26 8.87
C ASP A 55 1.10 0.57 8.97
N ALA A 56 1.63 1.53 8.18
CA ALA A 56 3.05 1.89 8.22
C ALA A 56 3.36 3.39 8.10
N SER A 57 2.42 4.26 8.49
CA SER A 57 2.75 5.66 8.80
C SER A 57 2.76 5.87 10.32
N ASP A 58 3.92 5.63 10.93
CA ASP A 58 4.53 6.49 11.98
C ASP A 58 4.03 7.95 11.79
N ASP A 59 3.44 8.65 12.76
CA ASP A 59 4.00 9.03 14.06
C ASP A 59 2.83 9.47 14.98
N PRO A 60 2.45 8.72 16.04
CA PRO A 60 1.66 9.32 17.10
C PRO A 60 2.64 10.13 17.93
N THR A 61 2.83 11.40 17.57
CA THR A 61 3.58 12.34 18.39
C THR A 61 3.04 12.21 19.82
N PRO A 62 3.81 11.72 20.81
CA PRO A 62 3.27 11.52 22.14
C PRO A 62 2.95 12.90 22.67
N MET A 63 1.64 13.23 22.72
CA MET A 63 1.16 14.42 23.41
C MET A 63 1.90 14.46 24.76
N SER A 64 2.65 15.54 24.94
CA SER A 64 3.46 15.82 26.11
C SER A 64 2.57 15.82 27.36
N MET A 65 2.37 14.63 27.93
CA MET A 65 1.77 14.42 29.24
C MET A 65 2.87 14.71 30.27
N ARG A 66 3.07 15.99 30.58
CA ARG A 66 3.64 16.38 31.87
C ARG A 66 2.50 16.50 32.88
N SER A 67 2.02 15.35 33.31
CA SER A 67 1.33 15.18 34.57
C SER A 67 2.38 15.28 35.71
N ALA A 68 2.31 16.35 36.50
CA ALA A 68 2.86 16.41 37.86
C ALA A 68 2.33 17.69 38.53
N THR A 69 1.86 17.76 39.76
CA THR A 69 1.49 16.81 40.81
C THR A 69 0.85 17.68 41.90
N ARG A 70 -0.31 17.26 42.42
CA ARG A 70 -0.81 17.45 43.79
C ARG A 70 0.15 18.15 44.78
N ALA A 71 -0.23 19.29 45.35
CA ALA A 71 0.15 19.68 46.73
C ALA A 71 -0.68 20.86 47.30
N LYS A 72 -1.59 20.50 48.21
CA LYS A 72 -2.10 21.20 49.42
C LYS A 72 -1.34 22.48 49.87
N LYS A 73 -2.10 23.49 50.35
CA LYS A 73 -2.00 24.14 51.70
C LYS A 73 -1.61 25.64 51.80
N LYS A 74 -2.50 26.40 52.47
CA LYS A 74 -2.34 27.68 53.23
C LYS A 74 -1.92 28.92 52.39
N ARG A 75 -2.54 30.09 52.55
CA ARG A 75 -2.80 30.87 53.78
C ARG A 75 -4.07 31.70 53.66
#